data_AF-A0A840KCT9-F1
#
_entry.id   AF-A0A840KCT9-F1
#
_cell.length_a   1.000
_cell.length_b   1.000
_cell.length_c   1.000
_cell.angle_alpha   90.00
_cell.angle_beta   90.00
_cell.angle_gamma   90.00
#
_symmetry.space_group_name_H-M   'P 1'
#
loop_
_entity.id
_entity.type
_entity.pdbx_description
1 polymer ?
#
loop_
_entity_poly.entity_id
_entity_poly.type
_entity_poly.pdbx_seq_one_letter_code
_entity_poly.pdbx_strand_id
1 'polypeptide(L)'
;MRILFFVSFIPFFSFGQLSPKVDKLYQQLSKSERAEGKNISMDGHESELYKLHLELGKIATDKEAEYIAFNGKPVAKYYAANILFDRKSESLEKLFKYYLRNRDSVRVLEGCISGVSGLGDEIYLNVISEKQIIDQAEWEKKWKDSMIANKKQNTPEYLNLVDMLDTETNWTHKEIDSLVYKFDQTILDNQESSQSIVELIAGFNEYEKIKLPYYQKLIYFEKKYNSKVIRKYIEYCSN
;
A
#
# COMPACT_ATOMS: atom_id res chain seq x y z
N MET A 1 -56.04 29.49 -15.95
CA MET A 1 -55.37 29.39 -14.64
C MET A 1 -53.90 29.07 -14.91
N ARG A 2 -53.00 29.99 -14.56
CA ARG A 2 -51.55 29.82 -14.71
C ARG A 2 -51.08 28.75 -13.72
N ILE A 3 -50.44 27.69 -14.20
CA ILE A 3 -49.61 26.83 -13.36
C ILE A 3 -48.19 26.95 -13.92
N LEU A 4 -47.46 27.91 -13.38
CA LEU A 4 -46.00 27.83 -13.28
C LEU A 4 -45.70 26.64 -12.37
N PHE A 5 -44.94 25.66 -12.85
CA PHE A 5 -44.08 24.88 -11.98
C PHE A 5 -42.67 24.85 -12.56
N PHE A 6 -41.84 25.68 -11.92
CA PHE A 6 -40.40 25.59 -11.72
C PHE A 6 -39.74 24.29 -12.22
N VAL A 7 -38.85 24.46 -13.19
CA VAL A 7 -37.41 24.10 -13.10
C VAL A 7 -37.12 22.95 -12.13
N SER A 8 -37.04 21.74 -12.68
CA SER A 8 -36.01 20.79 -12.26
C SER A 8 -35.05 20.62 -13.43
N PHE A 9 -34.19 21.64 -13.63
CA PHE A 9 -32.83 21.36 -14.08
C PHE A 9 -32.24 20.46 -13.01
N ILE A 10 -32.47 19.15 -13.10
CA ILE A 10 -31.56 18.18 -12.51
C ILE A 10 -30.26 18.48 -13.25
N PRO A 11 -29.25 19.07 -12.60
CA PRO A 11 -27.94 18.98 -13.20
C PRO A 11 -27.70 17.48 -13.21
N PHE A 12 -27.70 16.88 -14.39
CA PHE A 12 -26.95 15.68 -14.62
C PHE A 12 -25.50 16.06 -14.29
N PHE A 13 -25.19 16.08 -12.99
CA PHE A 13 -23.88 15.86 -12.45
C PHE A 13 -23.56 14.39 -12.75
N SER A 14 -23.55 14.03 -14.04
CA SER A 14 -22.53 13.12 -14.56
C SER A 14 -21.21 13.87 -14.35
N PHE A 15 -20.77 13.93 -13.09
CA PHE A 15 -19.36 13.87 -12.80
C PHE A 15 -18.92 12.61 -13.54
N GLY A 16 -18.36 12.77 -14.73
CA GLY A 16 -17.53 11.74 -15.32
C GLY A 16 -16.47 11.50 -14.27
N GLN A 17 -16.71 10.47 -13.45
CA GLN A 17 -15.99 10.32 -12.18
C GLN A 17 -14.51 10.06 -12.44
N LEU A 18 -14.22 9.57 -13.64
CA LEU A 18 -12.92 9.48 -14.27
C LEU A 18 -12.90 10.33 -15.54
N SER A 19 -11.82 11.07 -15.74
CA SER A 19 -11.51 11.69 -17.02
C SER A 19 -11.27 10.62 -18.10
N PRO A 20 -11.46 10.92 -19.40
CA PRO A 20 -11.34 9.91 -20.46
C PRO A 20 -9.97 9.19 -20.50
N LYS A 21 -8.89 9.89 -20.17
CA LYS A 21 -7.54 9.30 -20.12
C LYS A 21 -7.39 8.33 -18.95
N VAL A 22 -7.90 8.72 -17.79
CA VAL A 22 -7.88 7.90 -16.57
C VAL A 22 -8.79 6.68 -16.72
N ASP A 23 -10.00 6.85 -17.26
CA ASP A 23 -10.91 5.73 -17.52
C ASP A 23 -10.28 4.70 -18.45
N LYS A 24 -9.60 5.12 -19.52
CA LYS A 24 -8.90 4.20 -20.43
C LYS A 24 -7.91 3.29 -19.69
N LEU A 25 -7.05 3.86 -18.83
CA LEU A 25 -6.08 3.09 -18.04
C LEU A 25 -6.78 2.22 -16.98
N TYR A 26 -7.78 2.77 -16.29
CA TYR A 26 -8.61 2.03 -15.35
C TYR A 26 -9.25 0.80 -15.98
N GLN A 27 -9.81 0.92 -17.19
CA GLN A 27 -10.42 -0.20 -17.92
C GLN A 27 -9.38 -1.25 -18.33
N GLN A 28 -8.15 -0.84 -18.65
CA GLN A 28 -7.05 -1.78 -18.95
C GLN A 28 -6.63 -2.57 -17.70
N LEU A 29 -6.40 -1.90 -16.58
CA LEU A 29 -6.08 -2.54 -15.29
C LEU A 29 -7.21 -3.48 -14.84
N SER A 30 -8.46 -3.05 -15.03
CA SER A 30 -9.67 -3.79 -14.64
C SER A 30 -9.96 -5.06 -15.46
N LYS A 31 -9.18 -5.33 -16.51
CA LYS A 31 -9.25 -6.59 -17.28
C LYS A 31 -8.32 -7.66 -16.72
N SER A 32 -7.34 -7.29 -15.91
CA SER A 32 -6.39 -8.24 -15.33
C SER A 32 -7.05 -9.06 -14.21
N GLU A 33 -6.61 -10.31 -14.09
CA GLU A 33 -7.02 -11.22 -13.01
C GLU A 33 -6.17 -11.06 -11.74
N ARG A 34 -5.02 -10.39 -11.85
CA ARG A 34 -4.08 -10.15 -10.76
C ARG A 34 -3.40 -8.79 -10.85
N ALA A 35 -3.02 -8.25 -9.71
CA ALA A 35 -2.04 -7.18 -9.63
C ALA A 35 -0.62 -7.76 -9.74
N GLU A 36 0.29 -6.94 -10.23
CA GLU A 36 1.69 -7.28 -10.45
C GLU A 36 2.60 -6.18 -9.89
N GLY A 37 3.68 -6.57 -9.24
CA GLY A 37 4.77 -5.68 -8.83
C GLY A 37 5.65 -5.24 -10.02
N LYS A 38 6.68 -4.43 -9.74
CA LYS A 38 7.59 -3.88 -10.77
C LYS A 38 8.23 -4.97 -11.62
N ASN A 39 8.74 -6.01 -10.97
CA ASN A 39 9.41 -7.14 -11.60
C ASN A 39 8.65 -8.43 -11.28
N ILE A 40 8.49 -9.28 -12.29
CA ILE A 40 7.73 -10.54 -12.21
C ILE A 40 8.50 -11.71 -12.83
N SER A 41 8.08 -12.91 -12.43
CA SER A 41 8.71 -14.21 -12.73
C SER A 41 10.15 -14.37 -12.24
N MET A 42 10.79 -15.49 -12.61
CA MET A 42 12.14 -15.83 -12.15
C MET A 42 13.25 -14.97 -12.76
N ASP A 43 13.05 -14.48 -13.98
CA ASP A 43 14.04 -13.64 -14.68
C ASP A 43 13.94 -12.16 -14.30
N GLY A 44 12.93 -11.79 -13.51
CA GLY A 44 12.72 -10.42 -13.05
C GLY A 44 12.27 -9.48 -14.17
N HIS A 45 11.61 -9.96 -15.22
CA HIS A 45 11.09 -9.07 -16.26
C HIS A 45 10.14 -8.01 -15.71
N GLU A 46 10.18 -6.83 -16.32
CA GLU A 46 9.33 -5.71 -15.93
C GLU A 46 7.86 -5.96 -16.29
N SER A 47 6.93 -5.66 -15.38
CA SER A 47 5.49 -5.85 -15.63
C SER A 47 4.90 -4.70 -16.45
N GLU A 48 4.23 -5.05 -17.56
CA GLU A 48 3.43 -4.10 -18.33
C GLU A 48 2.21 -3.59 -17.55
N LEU A 49 1.66 -4.39 -16.64
CA LEU A 49 0.56 -3.98 -15.78
C LEU A 49 1.02 -2.95 -14.75
N TYR A 50 2.22 -3.13 -14.20
CA TYR A 50 2.85 -2.15 -13.33
C TYR A 50 3.13 -0.82 -14.05
N LYS A 51 3.57 -0.86 -15.31
CA LYS A 51 3.73 0.37 -16.13
C LYS A 51 2.43 1.14 -16.31
N LEU A 52 1.30 0.44 -16.55
CA LEU A 52 -0.02 1.07 -16.64
C LEU A 52 -0.42 1.74 -15.31
N HIS A 53 -0.07 1.13 -14.18
CA HIS A 53 -0.26 1.74 -12.87
C HIS A 53 0.58 3.01 -12.70
N LEU A 54 1.86 2.99 -13.09
CA LEU A 54 2.69 4.19 -13.05
C LEU A 54 2.14 5.31 -13.93
N GLU A 55 1.63 4.98 -15.12
CA GLU A 55 0.99 5.96 -16.01
C GLU A 55 -0.28 6.53 -15.37
N LEU A 56 -1.12 5.67 -14.78
CA LEU A 56 -2.33 6.08 -14.04
C LEU A 56 -1.96 7.02 -12.89
N GLY A 57 -0.94 6.68 -12.11
CA GLY A 57 -0.41 7.48 -11.01
C GLY A 57 0.17 8.83 -11.45
N LYS A 58 0.54 9.00 -12.72
CA LYS A 58 0.97 10.30 -13.26
C LYS A 58 -0.19 11.19 -13.68
N ILE A 59 -1.28 10.62 -14.18
CA ILE A 59 -2.37 11.39 -14.80
C ILE A 59 -3.62 11.55 -13.95
N ALA A 60 -3.87 10.63 -13.00
CA ALA A 60 -5.07 10.68 -12.16
C ALA A 60 -4.97 11.77 -11.09
N THR A 61 -6.06 12.50 -10.87
CA THR A 61 -6.21 13.35 -9.69
C THR A 61 -6.44 12.51 -8.43
N ASP A 62 -6.24 13.09 -7.25
CA ASP A 62 -6.49 12.38 -5.99
C ASP A 62 -7.94 11.89 -5.87
N LYS A 63 -8.90 12.70 -6.34
CA LYS A 63 -10.33 12.32 -6.36
C LYS A 63 -10.62 11.14 -7.27
N GLU A 64 -9.95 11.05 -8.42
CA GLU A 64 -10.08 9.91 -9.33
C GLU A 64 -9.44 8.65 -8.73
N ALA A 65 -8.25 8.78 -8.13
CA ALA A 65 -7.60 7.67 -7.43
C ALA A 65 -8.45 7.17 -6.26
N GLU A 66 -8.99 8.07 -5.43
CA GLU A 66 -9.93 7.75 -4.35
C GLU A 66 -11.16 7.01 -4.90
N TYR A 67 -11.77 7.52 -5.98
CA TYR A 67 -12.92 6.86 -6.57
C TYR A 67 -12.60 5.41 -6.98
N ILE A 68 -11.47 5.19 -7.66
CA ILE A 68 -11.04 3.86 -8.08
C ILE A 68 -10.79 2.97 -6.86
N ALA A 69 -10.14 3.47 -5.82
CA ALA A 69 -9.86 2.71 -4.60
C ALA A 69 -11.15 2.27 -3.88
N PHE A 70 -12.18 3.12 -3.79
CA PHE A 70 -13.42 2.74 -3.12
C PHE A 70 -14.34 1.86 -4.00
N ASN A 71 -14.37 2.09 -5.32
CA ASN A 71 -15.44 1.58 -6.20
C ASN A 71 -14.95 0.67 -7.34
N GLY A 72 -13.65 0.61 -7.59
CA GLY A 72 -13.07 -0.13 -8.71
C GLY A 72 -13.13 -1.65 -8.56
N LYS A 73 -12.64 -2.35 -9.59
CA LYS A 73 -12.35 -3.79 -9.50
C LYS A 73 -11.10 -4.06 -8.65
N PRO A 74 -10.92 -5.28 -8.09
CA PRO A 74 -9.83 -5.57 -7.15
C PRO A 74 -8.42 -5.14 -7.59
N VAL A 75 -8.03 -5.40 -8.84
CA VAL A 75 -6.72 -5.00 -9.36
C VAL A 75 -6.57 -3.47 -9.46
N ALA A 76 -7.60 -2.78 -9.94
CA ALA A 76 -7.59 -1.33 -10.00
C ALA A 76 -7.61 -0.69 -8.60
N LYS A 77 -8.35 -1.30 -7.66
CA LYS A 77 -8.39 -0.91 -6.25
C LYS A 77 -7.02 -1.01 -5.58
N TYR A 78 -6.28 -2.09 -5.84
CA TYR A 78 -4.91 -2.29 -5.38
C TYR A 78 -4.00 -1.16 -5.86
N TYR A 79 -3.94 -0.93 -7.16
CA TYR A 79 -3.08 0.11 -7.72
C TYR A 79 -3.47 1.53 -7.31
N ALA A 80 -4.78 1.80 -7.19
CA ALA A 80 -5.24 3.09 -6.70
C ALA A 80 -4.92 3.31 -5.22
N ALA A 81 -4.96 2.26 -4.39
CA ALA A 81 -4.50 2.34 -3.00
C ALA A 81 -3.01 2.68 -2.91
N ASN A 82 -2.17 2.07 -3.77
CA ASN A 82 -0.74 2.39 -3.84
C ASN A 82 -0.52 3.85 -4.27
N ILE A 83 -1.24 4.35 -5.29
CA ILE A 83 -1.17 5.77 -5.69
C ILE A 83 -1.52 6.70 -4.50
N LEU A 84 -2.56 6.38 -3.73
CA LEU A 84 -2.96 7.18 -2.58
C LEU A 84 -1.93 7.11 -1.44
N PHE A 85 -1.29 5.97 -1.26
CA PHE A 85 -0.19 5.80 -0.32
C PHE A 85 1.03 6.65 -0.73
N ASP A 86 1.49 6.55 -1.97
CA ASP A 86 2.65 7.29 -2.49
C ASP A 86 2.47 8.81 -2.38
N ARG A 87 1.22 9.27 -2.53
CA ARG A 87 0.82 10.68 -2.42
C ARG A 87 0.49 11.13 -1.00
N LYS A 88 0.61 10.25 0.00
CA LYS A 88 0.24 10.52 1.40
C LYS A 88 -1.19 11.04 1.56
N SER A 89 -2.13 10.48 0.79
CA SER A 89 -3.52 10.94 0.79
C SER A 89 -4.14 10.85 2.20
N GLU A 90 -4.82 11.92 2.62
CA GLU A 90 -5.57 11.95 3.88
C GLU A 90 -6.69 10.89 3.93
N SER A 91 -7.13 10.38 2.76
CA SER A 91 -8.14 9.35 2.66
C SER A 91 -7.64 7.95 3.02
N LEU A 92 -6.32 7.74 3.15
CA LEU A 92 -5.71 6.42 3.32
C LEU A 92 -6.24 5.69 4.57
N GLU A 93 -6.39 6.39 5.70
CA GLU A 93 -6.94 5.79 6.93
C GLU A 93 -8.41 5.34 6.75
N LYS A 94 -9.20 6.11 6.00
CA LYS A 94 -10.58 5.79 5.70
C LYS A 94 -10.66 4.59 4.76
N LEU A 95 -9.79 4.55 3.75
CA LEU A 95 -9.69 3.45 2.80
C LEU A 95 -9.29 2.15 3.50
N PHE A 96 -8.28 2.20 4.38
CA PHE A 96 -7.86 1.06 5.17
C PHE A 96 -9.02 0.48 5.99
N LYS A 97 -9.74 1.32 6.74
CA LYS A 97 -10.94 0.91 7.51
C LYS A 97 -12.02 0.30 6.61
N TYR A 98 -12.21 0.83 5.40
CA TYR A 98 -13.17 0.33 4.43
C TYR A 98 -12.79 -1.08 3.95
N TYR A 99 -11.53 -1.32 3.59
CA TYR A 99 -11.07 -2.64 3.16
C TYR A 99 -11.10 -3.68 4.28
N LEU A 100 -10.75 -3.32 5.52
CA LEU A 100 -10.88 -4.23 6.67
C LEU A 100 -12.33 -4.72 6.87
N ARG A 101 -13.31 -3.84 6.61
CA ARG A 101 -14.73 -4.17 6.79
C ARG A 101 -15.28 -5.01 5.64
N ASN A 102 -14.94 -4.66 4.41
CA ASN A 102 -15.51 -5.31 3.22
C ASN A 102 -14.83 -6.62 2.86
N ARG A 103 -13.62 -6.87 3.39
CA ARG A 103 -12.84 -8.08 3.10
C ARG A 103 -12.58 -8.26 1.61
N ASP A 104 -12.44 -7.15 0.89
CA ASP A 104 -12.02 -7.16 -0.51
C ASP A 104 -10.63 -7.81 -0.62
N SER A 105 -10.43 -8.66 -1.61
CA SER A 105 -9.17 -9.35 -1.85
C SER A 105 -8.72 -9.23 -3.30
N VAL A 106 -7.42 -9.32 -3.52
CA VAL A 106 -6.79 -9.28 -4.84
C VAL A 106 -5.75 -10.40 -4.94
N ARG A 107 -5.57 -10.96 -6.15
CA ARG A 107 -4.43 -11.82 -6.43
C ARG A 107 -3.24 -10.92 -6.77
N VAL A 108 -2.11 -11.13 -6.11
CA VAL A 108 -0.87 -10.37 -6.33
C VAL A 108 0.21 -11.31 -6.86
N LEU A 109 1.07 -10.80 -7.75
CA LEU A 109 2.29 -11.44 -8.21
C LEU A 109 3.47 -10.46 -8.03
N GLU A 110 4.42 -10.84 -7.18
CA GLU A 110 5.66 -10.10 -6.95
C GLU A 110 6.85 -11.03 -7.17
N GLY A 111 7.70 -10.70 -8.14
CA GLY A 111 8.71 -11.63 -8.63
C GLY A 111 8.07 -12.96 -9.03
N CYS A 112 8.54 -14.06 -8.43
CA CYS A 112 7.99 -15.40 -8.64
C CYS A 112 6.91 -15.82 -7.62
N ILE A 113 6.56 -14.95 -6.67
CA ILE A 113 5.62 -15.26 -5.58
C ILE A 113 4.22 -14.76 -5.96
N SER A 114 3.23 -15.66 -5.95
CA SER A 114 1.83 -15.28 -6.14
C SER A 114 0.96 -15.73 -4.98
N GLY A 115 0.04 -14.87 -4.57
CA GLY A 115 -0.90 -15.13 -3.48
C GLY A 115 -2.21 -14.38 -3.68
N VAL A 116 -3.22 -14.75 -2.89
CA VAL A 116 -4.42 -13.94 -2.70
C VAL A 116 -4.28 -13.24 -1.37
N SER A 117 -4.47 -11.93 -1.37
CA SER A 117 -4.33 -11.11 -0.18
C SER A 117 -5.52 -10.17 -0.01
N GLY A 118 -5.85 -9.85 1.24
CA GLY A 118 -6.84 -8.83 1.54
C GLY A 118 -6.30 -7.45 1.17
N LEU A 119 -7.10 -6.58 0.56
CA LEU A 119 -6.65 -5.22 0.23
C LEU A 119 -6.26 -4.41 1.47
N GLY A 120 -6.85 -4.71 2.64
CA GLY A 120 -6.42 -4.14 3.92
C GLY A 120 -5.02 -4.60 4.31
N ASP A 121 -4.75 -5.90 4.14
CA ASP A 121 -3.44 -6.52 4.43
C ASP A 121 -2.37 -5.90 3.51
N GLU A 122 -2.66 -5.68 2.21
CA GLU A 122 -1.76 -5.04 1.25
C GLU A 122 -1.42 -3.58 1.63
N ILE A 123 -2.41 -2.76 1.99
CA ILE A 123 -2.12 -1.39 2.48
C ILE A 123 -1.26 -1.46 3.75
N TYR A 124 -1.55 -2.37 4.67
CA TYR A 124 -0.77 -2.52 5.89
C TYR A 124 0.68 -2.89 5.59
N LEU A 125 0.90 -3.86 4.68
CA LEU A 125 2.21 -4.29 4.21
C LEU A 125 3.02 -3.11 3.64
N ASN A 126 2.44 -2.32 2.74
CA ASN A 126 3.10 -1.11 2.20
C ASN A 126 3.61 -0.20 3.31
N VAL A 127 2.78 0.08 4.32
CA VAL A 127 3.14 0.99 5.41
C VAL A 127 4.26 0.41 6.26
N ILE A 128 4.22 -0.87 6.64
CA ILE A 128 5.25 -1.45 7.51
C ILE A 128 6.58 -1.68 6.77
N SER A 129 6.57 -1.94 5.46
CA SER A 129 7.78 -2.07 4.64
C SER A 129 8.43 -0.72 4.33
N GLU A 130 7.68 0.38 4.37
CA GLU A 130 8.16 1.70 3.95
C GLU A 130 9.38 2.18 4.74
N LYS A 131 9.54 1.78 6.01
CA LYS A 131 10.75 2.12 6.79
C LYS A 131 12.02 1.60 6.13
N GLN A 132 11.99 0.36 5.63
CA GLN A 132 13.13 -0.23 4.95
C GLN A 132 13.41 0.50 3.62
N ILE A 133 12.37 0.98 2.94
CA ILE A 133 12.49 1.79 1.72
C ILE A 133 13.13 3.14 2.04
N ILE A 134 12.75 3.79 3.15
CA ILE A 134 13.36 5.05 3.58
C ILE A 134 14.84 4.85 3.95
N ASP A 135 15.16 3.82 4.75
CA ASP A 135 16.54 3.48 5.13
C ASP A 135 17.40 3.18 3.89
N GLN A 136 16.84 2.45 2.92
CA GLN A 136 17.49 2.13 1.65
C GLN A 136 17.76 3.40 0.84
N ALA A 137 16.77 4.29 0.69
CA ALA A 137 16.94 5.56 -0.02
C ALA A 137 18.01 6.46 0.62
N GLU A 138 18.06 6.52 1.96
CA GLU A 138 19.11 7.25 2.67
C GLU A 138 20.50 6.64 2.46
N TRP A 139 20.61 5.31 2.51
CA TRP A 139 21.85 4.60 2.26
C TRP A 139 22.33 4.83 0.83
N GLU A 140 21.45 4.70 -0.16
CA GLU A 140 21.74 4.93 -1.58
C GLU A 140 22.28 6.34 -1.80
N LYS A 141 21.66 7.35 -1.17
CA LYS A 141 22.14 8.73 -1.23
C LYS A 141 23.55 8.88 -0.66
N LYS A 142 23.81 8.35 0.54
CA LYS A 142 25.14 8.40 1.18
C LYS A 142 26.19 7.67 0.34
N TRP A 143 25.83 6.55 -0.27
CA TRP A 143 26.71 5.81 -1.17
C TRP A 143 27.03 6.62 -2.44
N LYS A 144 26.02 7.19 -3.10
CA LYS A 144 26.20 8.06 -4.29
C LYS A 144 27.12 9.24 -3.97
N ASP A 145 26.88 9.93 -2.85
CA ASP A 145 27.71 11.06 -2.39
C ASP A 145 29.17 10.65 -2.14
N SER A 146 29.38 9.48 -1.52
CA SER A 146 30.72 8.91 -1.30
C SER A 146 31.43 8.61 -2.62
N MET A 147 30.73 8.03 -3.60
CA MET A 147 31.31 7.72 -4.91
C MET A 147 31.74 8.99 -5.66
N ILE A 148 30.91 10.05 -5.59
CA ILE A 148 31.23 11.36 -6.17
C ILE A 148 32.43 11.99 -5.46
N ALA A 149 32.45 12.02 -4.12
CA ALA A 149 33.54 12.58 -3.33
C ALA A 149 34.90 11.89 -3.64
N ASN A 150 34.86 10.59 -3.92
CA ASN A 150 36.02 9.78 -4.28
C ASN A 150 36.34 9.78 -5.80
N LYS A 151 35.62 10.57 -6.62
CA LYS A 151 35.76 10.64 -8.09
C LYS A 151 35.58 9.29 -8.79
N LYS A 152 34.72 8.43 -8.26
CA LYS A 152 34.43 7.09 -8.77
C LYS A 152 33.14 7.01 -9.61
N GLN A 153 32.53 8.14 -9.99
CA GLN A 153 31.27 8.12 -10.75
C GLN A 153 31.34 7.48 -12.16
N ASN A 154 32.55 7.26 -12.70
CA ASN A 154 32.73 6.62 -14.01
C ASN A 154 33.20 5.15 -13.89
N THR A 155 33.22 4.58 -12.69
CA THR A 155 33.61 3.16 -12.53
C THR A 155 32.47 2.25 -12.98
N PRO A 156 32.78 1.04 -13.49
CA PRO A 156 31.75 0.03 -13.77
C PRO A 156 30.87 -0.29 -12.56
N GLU A 157 31.45 -0.27 -11.36
CA GLU A 157 30.71 -0.44 -10.10
C GLU A 157 29.61 0.62 -9.92
N TYR A 158 29.94 1.90 -10.13
CA TYR A 158 28.95 2.97 -10.04
C TYR A 158 27.89 2.85 -11.13
N LEU A 159 28.32 2.68 -12.38
CA LEU A 159 27.42 2.66 -13.54
C LEU A 159 26.46 1.46 -13.52
N ASN A 160 26.93 0.29 -13.07
CA ASN A 160 26.08 -0.91 -12.98
C ASN A 160 25.06 -0.82 -11.85
N LEU A 161 25.37 -0.10 -10.77
CA LEU A 161 24.50 0.00 -9.59
C LEU A 161 23.59 1.22 -9.63
N VAL A 162 23.99 2.34 -10.24
CA VAL A 162 23.20 3.58 -10.20
C VAL A 162 21.83 3.42 -10.86
N ASP A 163 21.75 2.66 -11.96
CA ASP A 163 20.48 2.38 -12.66
C ASP A 163 19.61 1.36 -11.89
N MET A 164 20.23 0.55 -11.03
CA MET A 164 19.52 -0.37 -10.14
C MET A 164 19.01 0.32 -8.86
N LEU A 165 19.74 1.33 -8.40
CA LEU A 165 19.50 2.08 -7.17
C LEU A 165 18.76 3.39 -7.49
N ASP A 166 17.45 3.27 -7.64
CA ASP A 166 16.53 4.39 -7.86
C ASP A 166 15.35 4.31 -6.87
N THR A 167 15.70 4.12 -5.60
CA THR A 167 14.69 4.05 -4.54
C THR A 167 14.20 5.45 -4.23
N GLU A 168 12.93 5.72 -4.57
CA GLU A 168 12.27 6.98 -4.26
C GLU A 168 11.17 6.77 -3.20
N THR A 169 11.17 7.64 -2.20
CA THR A 169 10.04 7.76 -1.26
C THR A 169 9.92 9.19 -0.78
N ASN A 170 8.68 9.63 -0.59
CA ASN A 170 8.37 10.93 0.00
C ASN A 170 8.13 10.84 1.50
N TRP A 171 8.01 9.63 2.07
CA TRP A 171 7.70 9.41 3.48
C TRP A 171 8.91 9.63 4.40
N THR A 172 8.62 9.93 5.66
CA THR A 172 9.60 9.97 6.74
C THR A 172 9.30 8.90 7.78
N HIS A 173 10.30 8.45 8.54
CA HIS A 173 10.10 7.46 9.61
C HIS A 173 8.99 7.87 10.57
N LYS A 174 8.96 9.15 10.96
CA LYS A 174 7.95 9.68 11.90
C LYS A 174 6.53 9.60 11.35
N GLU A 175 6.34 9.87 10.06
CA GLU A 175 5.01 9.77 9.42
C GLU A 175 4.56 8.31 9.35
N ILE A 176 5.47 7.40 8.98
CA ILE A 176 5.18 5.97 8.94
C ILE A 176 4.91 5.41 10.35
N ASP A 177 5.70 5.76 11.36
CA ASP A 177 5.45 5.38 12.76
C ASP A 177 4.06 5.80 13.22
N SER A 178 3.66 7.03 12.89
CA SER A 178 2.32 7.55 13.20
C SER A 178 1.23 6.76 12.50
N LEU A 179 1.43 6.42 11.22
CA LEU A 179 0.46 5.67 10.43
C LEU A 179 0.33 4.21 10.89
N VAL A 180 1.46 3.51 11.11
CA VAL A 180 1.51 2.15 11.68
C VAL A 180 0.76 2.14 13.01
N TYR A 181 1.05 3.07 13.91
CA TYR A 181 0.35 3.15 15.20
C TYR A 181 -1.16 3.24 15.03
N LYS A 182 -1.65 4.11 14.14
CA LYS A 182 -3.10 4.26 13.88
C LYS A 182 -3.72 3.01 13.26
N PHE A 183 -2.99 2.33 12.37
CA PHE A 183 -3.45 1.09 11.74
C PHE A 183 -3.52 -0.04 12.76
N ASP A 184 -2.48 -0.21 13.57
CA ASP A 184 -2.45 -1.19 14.65
C ASP A 184 -3.60 -0.96 15.63
N GLN A 185 -3.87 0.29 16.05
CA GLN A 185 -5.04 0.57 16.89
C GLN A 185 -6.35 0.19 16.18
N THR A 186 -6.50 0.57 14.90
CA THR A 186 -7.70 0.24 14.11
C THR A 186 -7.94 -1.27 14.00
N ILE A 187 -6.87 -2.05 13.81
CA ILE A 187 -6.94 -3.51 13.75
C ILE A 187 -7.28 -4.09 15.13
N LEU A 188 -6.53 -3.68 16.16
CA LEU A 188 -6.61 -4.30 17.49
C LEU A 188 -7.86 -3.88 18.28
N ASP A 189 -8.47 -2.75 17.96
CA ASP A 189 -9.74 -2.32 18.54
C ASP A 189 -10.95 -2.98 17.85
N ASN A 190 -10.76 -3.56 16.66
CA ASN A 190 -11.79 -4.30 15.96
C ASN A 190 -11.69 -5.80 16.28
N GLN A 191 -12.58 -6.29 17.13
CA GLN A 191 -12.63 -7.71 17.51
C GLN A 191 -12.90 -8.65 16.32
N GLU A 192 -13.38 -8.14 15.18
CA GLU A 192 -13.61 -8.90 13.94
C GLU A 192 -12.43 -8.88 12.96
N SER A 193 -11.30 -8.23 13.31
CA SER A 193 -10.08 -8.25 12.50
C SER A 193 -9.60 -9.67 12.24
N SER A 194 -9.21 -9.98 11.00
CA SER A 194 -8.80 -11.33 10.59
C SER A 194 -7.57 -11.83 11.36
N GLN A 195 -7.40 -13.15 11.43
CA GLN A 195 -6.19 -13.73 11.98
C GLN A 195 -4.93 -13.27 11.21
N SER A 196 -5.00 -13.21 9.87
CA SER A 196 -3.87 -12.82 9.01
C SER A 196 -3.28 -11.47 9.40
N ILE A 197 -4.10 -10.43 9.50
CA ILE A 197 -3.61 -9.08 9.75
C ILE A 197 -3.12 -8.90 11.19
N VAL A 198 -3.70 -9.61 12.16
CA VAL A 198 -3.21 -9.59 13.54
C VAL A 198 -1.88 -10.34 13.67
N GLU A 199 -1.72 -11.45 12.94
CA GLU A 199 -0.45 -12.17 12.83
C GLU A 199 0.63 -11.33 12.14
N LEU A 200 0.28 -10.49 11.16
CA LEU A 200 1.21 -9.53 10.54
C LEU A 200 1.77 -8.55 11.58
N ILE A 201 0.92 -7.94 12.43
CA ILE A 201 1.37 -7.05 13.52
C ILE A 201 2.38 -7.80 14.41
N ALA A 202 1.99 -8.98 14.92
CA ALA A 202 2.82 -9.74 15.85
C ALA A 202 4.14 -10.20 15.22
N GLY A 203 4.07 -10.79 14.02
CA GLY A 203 5.21 -11.36 13.32
C GLY A 203 6.24 -10.31 12.92
N PHE A 204 5.79 -9.18 12.36
CA PHE A 204 6.68 -8.09 11.96
C PHE A 204 7.43 -7.51 13.17
N ASN A 205 6.71 -7.19 14.24
CA ASN A 205 7.33 -6.60 15.43
C ASN A 205 8.22 -7.61 16.19
N GLU A 206 7.93 -8.91 16.13
CA GLU A 206 8.81 -9.96 16.67
C GLU A 206 10.13 -10.07 15.88
N TYR A 207 10.05 -9.95 14.55
CA TYR A 207 11.21 -9.97 13.65
C TYR A 207 12.11 -8.75 13.92
N GLU A 208 11.52 -7.56 13.96
CA GLU A 208 12.21 -6.28 14.21
C GLU A 208 12.64 -6.09 15.68
N LYS A 209 12.29 -7.02 16.59
CA LYS A 209 12.57 -6.92 18.03
C LYS A 209 12.02 -5.63 18.65
N ILE A 210 10.79 -5.27 18.28
CA ILE A 210 10.09 -4.09 18.77
C ILE A 210 9.03 -4.52 19.79
N LYS A 211 9.02 -3.91 20.97
CA LYS A 211 7.96 -4.08 21.97
C LYS A 211 6.91 -2.98 21.82
N LEU A 212 5.70 -3.35 21.38
CA LEU A 212 4.60 -2.41 21.24
C LEU A 212 3.99 -2.07 22.62
N PRO A 213 3.72 -0.80 22.94
CA PRO A 213 3.17 -0.42 24.25
C PRO A 213 1.73 -0.92 24.47
N TYR A 214 1.07 -1.42 23.42
CA TYR A 214 -0.30 -1.94 23.43
C TYR A 214 -0.36 -3.44 23.10
N TYR A 215 0.75 -4.18 23.24
CA TYR A 215 0.80 -5.62 22.96
C TYR A 215 -0.24 -6.44 23.74
N GLN A 216 -0.71 -5.94 24.89
CA GLN A 216 -1.75 -6.60 25.70
C GLN A 216 -3.07 -6.79 24.95
N LYS A 217 -3.39 -5.92 23.97
CA LYS A 217 -4.58 -6.10 23.11
C LYS A 217 -4.53 -7.40 22.30
N LEU A 218 -3.32 -7.91 22.01
CA LEU A 218 -3.12 -9.18 21.31
C LEU A 218 -3.56 -10.39 22.13
N ILE A 219 -3.67 -10.29 23.46
CA ILE A 219 -4.11 -11.42 24.33
C ILE A 219 -5.52 -11.88 23.93
N TYR A 220 -6.41 -10.94 23.56
CA TYR A 220 -7.73 -11.29 23.07
C TYR A 220 -7.64 -12.15 21.79
N PHE A 221 -6.83 -11.71 20.83
CA PHE A 221 -6.68 -12.39 19.55
C PHE A 221 -5.91 -13.71 19.65
N GLU A 222 -4.94 -13.82 20.54
CA GLU A 222 -4.28 -15.09 20.85
C GLU A 222 -5.29 -16.13 21.32
N LYS A 223 -6.19 -15.77 22.24
CA LYS A 223 -7.26 -16.65 22.70
C LYS A 223 -8.27 -16.97 21.59
N LYS A 224 -8.64 -15.97 20.78
CA LYS A 224 -9.60 -16.13 19.68
C LYS A 224 -9.09 -17.08 18.60
N TYR A 225 -7.81 -16.96 18.23
CA TYR A 225 -7.22 -17.66 17.07
C TYR A 225 -6.31 -18.84 17.45
N ASN A 226 -5.91 -18.97 18.72
CA ASN A 226 -4.91 -19.94 19.17
C ASN A 226 -3.60 -19.87 18.33
N SER A 227 -3.20 -18.66 17.94
CA SER A 227 -2.06 -18.44 17.05
C SER A 227 -0.72 -18.52 17.81
N LYS A 228 0.18 -19.37 17.31
CA LYS A 228 1.56 -19.46 17.82
C LYS A 228 2.36 -18.19 17.59
N VAL A 229 2.13 -17.49 16.47
CA VAL A 229 2.84 -16.24 16.13
C VAL A 229 2.47 -15.16 17.15
N ILE A 230 1.17 -14.98 17.41
CA ILE A 230 0.69 -14.00 18.40
C ILE A 230 1.22 -14.35 19.80
N ARG A 231 1.13 -15.62 20.21
CA ARG A 231 1.64 -16.07 21.52
C ARG A 231 3.12 -15.78 21.71
N LYS A 232 3.95 -16.15 20.74
CA LYS A 232 5.40 -15.95 20.79
C LYS A 232 5.77 -14.48 20.93
N TYR A 233 5.07 -13.60 20.22
CA TYR A 233 5.28 -12.16 20.35
C TYR A 233 4.86 -11.61 21.72
N ILE A 234 3.73 -12.07 22.28
CA ILE A 234 3.31 -11.69 23.63
C ILE A 234 4.36 -12.12 24.68
N GLU A 235 4.89 -13.34 24.57
CA GLU A 235 5.96 -13.84 25.43
C GLU A 235 7.22 -12.98 25.32
N TYR A 236 7.65 -12.64 24.10
CA TYR A 236 8.77 -11.73 23.86
C TYR A 236 8.55 -10.34 24.51
N CYS A 237 7.34 -9.79 24.43
CA CYS A 237 7.05 -8.50 25.05
C CYS A 237 7.06 -8.56 26.58
N SER A 238 6.67 -9.70 27.15
CA SER A 238 6.50 -9.91 28.60
C SER A 238 7.81 -10.18 29.35
N ASN A 239 8.85 -10.63 28.65
CA ASN A 239 10.20 -10.89 29.19
C ASN A 239 11.08 -9.65 29.08
#